data_AF-A0A7J2JRA9-F1
#
_entry.id   AF-A0A7J2JRA9-F1
#
_cell.length_a   1.000
_cell.length_b   1.000
_cell.length_c   1.000
_cell.angle_alpha   90.00
_cell.angle_beta   90.00
_cell.angle_gamma   90.00
#
_symmetry.space_group_name_H-M   'P 1'
#
loop_
_entity.id
_entity.type
_entity.pdbx_description
1 polymer ?
#
loop_
_entity_poly.entity_id
_entity_poly.type
_entity_poly.pdbx_seq_one_letter_code
_entity_poly.pdbx_strand_id
1 'polypeptide(L)'
;MIGLITLAIIASVMSGGLCGAIGFYIQRLEITTMSFSIAHAALAGASIGLVMGLDPTYSAMVMAIALSLLLGLIFTRISYGKELVSMAIFSACSAIALFSIYLSNV
;
A
#
# COMPACT_ATOMS: atom_id res chain seq x y z
N MET A 1 -9.04 27.50 5.06
CA MET A 1 -8.05 27.22 3.99
C MET A 1 -6.60 27.15 4.50
N ILE A 2 -6.10 28.14 5.25
CA ILE A 2 -4.71 28.16 5.73
C ILE A 2 -4.36 26.93 6.59
N GLY A 3 -5.25 26.50 7.50
CA GLY A 3 -5.01 25.32 8.35
C GLY A 3 -4.86 24.00 7.59
N LEU A 4 -5.57 23.81 6.47
CA LEU A 4 -5.46 22.60 5.65
C LEU A 4 -4.10 22.52 4.95
N ILE A 5 -3.60 23.67 4.47
CA ILE A 5 -2.30 23.77 3.82
C ILE A 5 -1.18 23.46 4.82
N THR A 6 -1.24 24.01 6.04
CA THR A 6 -0.27 23.71 7.08
C THR A 6 -0.26 22.22 7.45
N LEU A 7 -1.43 21.60 7.59
CA LEU A 7 -1.54 20.16 7.87
C LEU A 7 -0.95 19.33 6.72
N ALA A 8 -1.23 19.69 5.47
CA ALA A 8 -0.70 19.01 4.29
C ALA A 8 0.82 19.13 4.18
N ILE A 9 1.40 20.29 4.51
CA ILE A 9 2.85 20.49 4.54
C ILE A 9 3.49 19.59 5.62
N ILE A 10 2.95 19.59 6.83
CA ILE A 10 3.48 18.75 7.92
C ILE A 10 3.36 17.26 7.55
N ALA A 11 2.21 16.84 7.04
CA ALA A 11 1.98 15.46 6.62
C ALA A 11 2.91 15.03 5.47
N SER A 12 3.12 15.89 4.47
CA SER A 12 4.01 15.59 3.34
C SER A 12 5.49 15.54 3.73
N VAL A 13 5.95 16.44 4.62
CA VAL A 13 7.32 16.39 5.15
C VAL A 13 7.55 15.12 5.96
N MET A 14 6.62 14.79 6.86
CA MET A 14 6.67 13.57 7.65
C MET A 14 6.65 12.32 6.76
N SER A 15 5.65 12.20 5.88
CA SER A 15 5.50 11.04 4.99
C SER A 15 6.66 10.92 4.02
N GLY A 16 7.15 12.03 3.46
CA GLY A 16 8.30 12.05 2.55
C GLY A 16 9.59 11.60 3.23
N GLY A 17 9.84 12.06 4.46
CA GLY A 17 10.98 11.62 5.26
C GLY A 17 10.94 10.12 5.56
N LEU A 18 9.77 9.60 5.98
CA LEU A 18 9.60 8.16 6.19
C LEU A 18 9.77 7.35 4.90
N CYS A 19 9.16 7.79 3.79
CA CYS A 19 9.30 7.11 2.50
C CYS A 19 10.75 7.09 2.01
N GLY A 20 11.51 8.18 2.21
CA GLY A 20 12.94 8.22 1.88
C GLY A 20 13.77 7.24 2.70
N ALA A 21 13.53 7.17 4.02
CA ALA A 21 14.22 6.22 4.90
C ALA A 21 13.90 4.77 4.52
N ILE A 22 12.63 4.44 4.27
CA ILE A 22 12.20 3.10 3.85
C ILE A 22 12.77 2.75 2.47
N GLY A 23 12.83 3.73 1.55
CA GLY A 23 13.38 3.56 0.20
C GLY A 23 14.84 3.06 0.20
N PHE A 24 15.66 3.54 1.12
CA PHE A 24 17.03 3.04 1.30
C PHE A 24 17.07 1.54 1.61
N TYR A 25 16.21 1.06 2.54
CA TYR A 25 16.13 -0.36 2.89
C TYR A 25 15.56 -1.20 1.76
N ILE A 26 14.53 -0.71 1.06
CA ILE A 26 13.95 -1.40 -0.10
C ILE A 26 15.02 -1.64 -1.17
N GLN A 27 15.80 -0.60 -1.46
CA GLN A 27 16.87 -0.69 -2.47
C GLN A 27 17.98 -1.64 -2.02
N ARG A 28 18.41 -1.53 -0.76
CA ARG A 28 19.50 -2.36 -0.21
C ARG A 28 19.13 -3.84 -0.12
N LEU A 29 17.85 -4.16 0.06
CA LEU A 29 17.34 -5.53 0.17
C LEU A 29 16.81 -6.08 -1.17
N GLU A 30 16.86 -5.30 -2.25
CA GLU A 30 16.37 -5.68 -3.59
C GLU A 30 14.89 -6.13 -3.60
N ILE A 31 14.06 -5.56 -2.73
CA ILE A 31 12.62 -5.88 -2.56
C ILE A 31 11.70 -4.83 -3.20
N THR A 32 12.14 -4.20 -4.29
CA THR A 32 11.46 -3.07 -4.94
C THR A 32 10.06 -3.41 -5.45
N THR A 33 9.89 -4.57 -6.09
CA THR A 33 8.59 -5.01 -6.61
C THR A 33 7.61 -5.36 -5.50
N MET A 34 8.12 -5.97 -4.43
CA MET A 34 7.36 -6.33 -3.24
C MET A 34 6.80 -5.09 -2.53
N SER A 35 7.62 -4.06 -2.35
CA SER A 35 7.20 -2.82 -1.66
C SER A 35 6.09 -2.10 -2.41
N PHE A 36 6.15 -2.07 -3.75
CA PHE A 36 5.13 -1.48 -4.60
C PHE A 36 3.77 -2.18 -4.46
N SER A 37 3.80 -3.51 -4.33
CA SER A 37 2.60 -4.33 -4.14
C SER A 37 1.96 -4.07 -2.78
N ILE A 38 2.77 -3.94 -1.72
CA ILE A 38 2.31 -3.63 -0.36
C ILE A 38 1.69 -2.22 -0.31
N ALA A 39 2.28 -1.23 -0.99
CA ALA A 39 1.72 0.12 -1.06
C ALA A 39 0.32 0.14 -1.71
N HIS A 40 0.11 -0.63 -2.77
CA HIS A 40 -1.20 -0.73 -3.42
C HIS A 40 -2.19 -1.58 -2.62
N ALA A 41 -1.70 -2.52 -1.80
CA ALA A 41 -2.54 -3.22 -0.82
C ALA A 41 -3.08 -2.28 0.24
N ALA A 42 -2.26 -1.32 0.72
CA ALA A 42 -2.71 -0.28 1.63
C ALA A 42 -3.81 0.58 0.98
N LEU A 43 -3.65 0.94 -0.30
CA LEU A 43 -4.66 1.69 -1.07
C LEU A 43 -5.96 0.90 -1.24
N ALA A 44 -5.86 -0.39 -1.59
CA ALA A 44 -7.01 -1.29 -1.68
C ALA A 44 -7.71 -1.45 -0.33
N GLY A 45 -6.95 -1.61 0.77
CA GLY A 45 -7.50 -1.64 2.11
C GLY A 45 -8.25 -0.36 2.46
N ALA A 46 -7.61 0.80 2.27
CA ALA A 46 -8.19 2.12 2.55
C ALA A 46 -9.53 2.32 1.83
N SER A 47 -9.58 1.98 0.55
CA SER A 47 -10.77 2.13 -0.28
C SER A 47 -11.88 1.14 0.07
N ILE A 48 -11.55 -0.10 0.45
CA ILE A 48 -12.53 -1.04 1.02
C ILE A 48 -13.07 -0.50 2.35
N GLY A 49 -12.20 0.07 3.19
CA GLY A 49 -12.59 0.72 4.44
C GLY A 49 -13.62 1.83 4.23
N LEU A 50 -13.43 2.66 3.20
CA LEU A 50 -14.39 3.69 2.80
C LEU A 50 -15.77 3.09 2.46
N VAL A 51 -15.82 2.02 1.65
CA VAL A 51 -17.08 1.34 1.29
C VAL A 51 -17.79 0.77 2.51
N MET A 52 -17.04 0.25 3.49
CA MET A 52 -17.59 -0.32 4.72
C MET A 52 -17.95 0.72 5.79
N GLY A 53 -17.68 2.01 5.55
CA GLY A 53 -17.86 3.07 6.55
C GLY A 53 -16.89 2.96 7.74
N LEU A 54 -15.78 2.25 7.58
CA LEU A 54 -14.72 2.10 8.57
C LEU A 54 -13.67 3.19 8.40
N ASP A 55 -12.86 3.40 9.44
CA ASP A 55 -11.73 4.32 9.35
C ASP A 55 -10.70 3.81 8.30
N PRO A 56 -10.41 4.60 7.25
CA PRO A 56 -9.56 4.16 6.15
C PRO A 56 -8.14 3.83 6.59
N THR A 57 -7.64 4.51 7.63
CA THR A 57 -6.27 4.36 8.13
C THR A 57 -6.06 2.96 8.71
N TYR A 58 -6.98 2.49 9.55
CA TYR A 58 -6.88 1.16 10.16
C TYR A 58 -7.07 0.05 9.11
N SER A 59 -8.02 0.20 8.19
CA SER A 59 -8.22 -0.80 7.13
C SER A 59 -7.00 -0.91 6.19
N ALA A 60 -6.37 0.22 5.86
CA ALA A 60 -5.15 0.27 5.07
C ALA A 60 -4.00 -0.46 5.79
N MET A 61 -3.82 -0.21 7.09
CA MET A 61 -2.80 -0.88 7.89
C MET A 61 -3.01 -2.39 7.95
N VAL A 62 -4.23 -2.84 8.23
CA VAL A 62 -4.56 -4.28 8.28
C VAL A 62 -4.26 -4.95 6.95
N MET A 63 -4.67 -4.34 5.83
CA MET A 63 -4.47 -4.94 4.52
C MET A 63 -3.00 -4.93 4.08
N ALA A 64 -2.26 -3.85 4.38
CA ALA A 64 -0.82 -3.77 4.12
C ALA A 64 -0.04 -4.81 4.91
N ILE A 65 -0.35 -4.99 6.20
CA ILE A 65 0.30 -5.98 7.07
C ILE A 65 -0.03 -7.39 6.57
N ALA A 66 -1.31 -7.69 6.33
CA ALA A 66 -1.74 -9.00 5.83
C ALA A 66 -1.04 -9.37 4.52
N LEU A 67 -0.98 -8.44 3.57
CA LEU A 67 -0.33 -8.69 2.29
C LEU A 67 1.20 -8.79 2.43
N SER A 68 1.83 -7.97 3.26
CA SER A 68 3.28 -8.07 3.52
C SER A 68 3.67 -9.43 4.10
N LEU A 69 2.85 -9.97 5.01
CA LEU A 69 3.03 -11.31 5.57
C LEU A 69 2.86 -12.37 4.49
N LEU A 70 1.82 -12.26 3.67
CA LEU A 70 1.52 -13.19 2.58
C LEU A 70 2.68 -13.24 1.57
N LEU A 71 3.15 -12.09 1.07
CA LEU A 71 4.27 -12.04 0.14
C LEU A 71 5.56 -12.55 0.79
N GLY A 72 5.80 -12.24 2.08
CA GLY A 72 6.95 -12.78 2.80
C GLY A 72 6.94 -14.32 2.88
N LEU A 73 5.77 -14.92 3.15
CA LEU A 73 5.60 -16.37 3.15
C LEU A 73 5.72 -16.97 1.74
N ILE A 74 5.19 -16.31 0.72
CA ILE A 74 5.29 -16.81 -0.67
C ILE A 74 6.74 -16.74 -1.16
N PHE A 75 7.45 -15.65 -0.89
CA PHE A 75 8.82 -15.42 -1.38
C PHE A 75 9.86 -16.30 -0.69
N THR A 76 9.55 -16.83 0.50
CA THR A 76 10.38 -17.85 1.17
C THR A 76 10.17 -19.25 0.56
N ARG A 77 9.05 -19.51 -0.12
CA ARG A 77 8.74 -20.81 -0.74
C ARG A 77 9.05 -20.85 -2.24
N ILE A 78 9.01 -19.71 -2.92
CA ILE A 78 9.18 -19.60 -4.37
C ILE A 78 10.50 -18.89 -4.68
N SER A 79 11.39 -19.58 -5.39
CA SER A 79 12.68 -19.00 -5.82
C SER A 79 12.58 -18.24 -7.15
N TYR A 80 11.71 -18.69 -8.06
CA TYR A 80 11.58 -18.14 -9.42
C TYR A 80 10.25 -17.41 -9.63
N GLY A 81 10.27 -16.25 -10.29
CA GLY A 81 9.04 -15.53 -10.66
C GLY A 81 8.45 -14.63 -9.56
N LYS A 82 9.24 -14.25 -8.55
CA LYS A 82 8.83 -13.32 -7.48
C LYS A 82 8.26 -12.01 -8.02
N GLU A 83 8.89 -11.45 -9.05
CA GLU A 83 8.45 -10.21 -9.70
C GLU A 83 7.09 -10.37 -10.39
N LEU A 84 6.83 -11.49 -11.05
CA LEU A 84 5.53 -11.76 -11.70
C LEU A 84 4.40 -11.86 -10.67
N VAL A 85 4.64 -12.59 -9.57
CA VAL A 85 3.67 -12.69 -8.47
C VAL A 85 3.41 -11.31 -7.88
N SER A 86 4.45 -10.52 -7.66
CA SER A 86 4.32 -9.16 -7.14
C SER A 86 3.51 -8.27 -8.07
N MET A 87 3.82 -8.27 -9.37
CA MET A 87 3.10 -7.45 -10.36
C MET A 87 1.64 -7.87 -10.52
N ALA A 88 1.34 -9.16 -10.43
CA ALA A 88 -0.04 -9.65 -10.44
C ALA A 88 -0.82 -9.14 -9.23
N ILE A 89 -0.23 -9.19 -8.03
CA ILE A 89 -0.85 -8.71 -6.79
C ILE A 89 -1.02 -7.20 -6.83
N PHE A 90 0.00 -6.47 -7.29
CA PHE A 90 -0.10 -5.02 -7.52
C PHE A 90 -1.29 -4.66 -8.43
N SER A 91 -1.42 -5.35 -9.57
CA SER A 91 -2.49 -5.10 -10.53
C SER A 91 -3.86 -5.40 -9.92
N ALA A 92 -3.99 -6.53 -9.22
CA ALA A 92 -5.23 -6.90 -8.54
C ALA A 92 -5.62 -5.88 -7.45
N CYS A 93 -4.69 -5.48 -6.59
CA CYS A 93 -4.94 -4.47 -5.56
C CYS A 93 -5.36 -3.13 -6.17
N SER A 94 -4.72 -2.72 -7.27
CA SER A 94 -5.08 -1.48 -7.97
C SER A 94 -6.49 -1.54 -8.56
N ALA A 95 -6.87 -2.67 -9.16
CA ALA A 95 -8.22 -2.88 -9.68
C ALA A 95 -9.28 -2.84 -8.56
N ILE A 96 -9.01 -3.54 -7.44
CA ILE A 96 -9.89 -3.54 -6.26
C ILE A 96 -10.02 -2.14 -5.68
N ALA A 97 -8.93 -1.38 -5.63
CA ALA A 97 -8.93 -0.03 -5.08
C ALA A 97 -9.81 0.91 -5.91
N LEU A 98 -9.61 0.95 -7.23
CA LEU A 98 -10.40 1.78 -8.12
C LEU A 98 -11.88 1.40 -8.11
N PHE A 99 -12.17 0.09 -8.09
CA PHE A 99 -13.53 -0.41 -8.00
C PHE A 99 -14.21 -0.02 -6.68
N SER A 100 -13.51 -0.14 -5.55
CA SER A 100 -14.06 0.24 -4.24
C SER A 100 -14.25 1.75 -4.11
N ILE A 101 -13.33 2.56 -4.64
CA ILE A 101 -13.50 4.03 -4.70
C ILE A 101 -14.75 4.39 -5.50
N TYR A 102 -14.96 3.73 -6.65
CA TYR A 102 -16.15 3.94 -7.47
C TYR A 102 -17.44 3.59 -6.69
N LEU A 103 -17.48 2.42 -6.04
CA LEU A 103 -18.63 2.01 -5.23
C LEU A 103 -18.89 2.91 -4.03
N SER A 104 -17.84 3.47 -3.41
CA SER A 104 -18.00 4.38 -2.27
C SER A 104 -18.62 5.72 -2.64
N ASN A 105 -18.61 6.09 -3.93
CA ASN A 105 -19.11 7.38 -4.43
C ASN A 105 -20.46 7.27 -5.15
N VAL A 106 -21.05 6.07 -5.19
CA VAL A 106 -22.40 5.78 -5.72
C VAL A 106 -23.35 5.55 -4.55
#